data_AF-A0A0Q7I785-F1
#
_entry.id   AF-A0A0Q7I785-F1
#
_cell.length_a   1.000
_cell.length_b   1.000
_cell.length_c   1.000
_cell.angle_alpha   90.00
_cell.angle_beta   90.00
_cell.angle_gamma   90.00
#
_symmetry.space_group_name_H-M   'P 1'
#
loop_
_entity.id
_entity.type
_entity.pdbx_description
1 polymer ?
#
loop_
_entity_poly.entity_id
_entity_poly.type
_entity_poly.pdbx_seq_one_letter_code
_entity_poly.pdbx_strand_id
1 'polypeptide(L)'
;MRQGISFASGLMACIAAVLLTACGGGGGGGGGGLPFLPVLPVPTTPVALSGTATYESVPNPGGRLVYADTSVKPVRGAFVEVLDATSGSQLATTSTDDGGAYVVNVPANTAIIVRVRAQLTRTGSAPSWDVTVRDNTQSNAIYSMQSSAFSTGGAALTRDLRAGSGWGGSSYTSQRVSGPFAVMDTIYTAMQKVLSVAPATAFPSLKVFWSVNNTNASGSIALGQIGTTFFVGRSSGAEIYVLGKEDVDTDEFDAPVIAHEWGHYYQASFSRDDSTGGAHSTSELIDRRLAFSEGWGNGWSGIALGRSNYVDSGGPGQAQGGSLDLTRGPASNPGWFRESSIQSIFWNLNQQVGFRPIHDTMTGFQFRSGAPVTSIHPFAAAFNATAPGNAQALAALLAGQNIAGGSDAYGSSESNDGGLPIVLPMYKPAAIGGSVTQACVTNAADPQRDGNKLGSFAYLRFTAPASRSYQFVVSPPVGASANFAIYKGGVVSRNTSSVNLSAGDYVLVVNDLNNSAASTCFNVTIQ
;
A
#
# COMPACT_ATOMS: atom_id res chain seq x y z
N MET A 1 15.27 36.07 -4.73
CA MET A 1 15.33 35.63 -6.14
C MET A 1 14.67 34.26 -6.21
N ARG A 2 13.48 34.14 -6.81
CA ARG A 2 12.84 32.84 -7.06
C ARG A 2 13.67 32.11 -8.12
N GLN A 3 14.43 31.10 -7.70
CA GLN A 3 15.28 30.30 -8.60
C GLN A 3 14.42 29.19 -9.22
N GLY A 4 14.57 28.99 -10.53
CA GLY A 4 13.81 28.00 -11.29
C GLY A 4 14.21 26.58 -10.90
N ILE A 5 13.25 25.84 -10.32
CA ILE A 5 13.35 24.41 -10.08
C ILE A 5 12.90 23.74 -11.37
N SER A 6 13.81 23.06 -12.06
CA SER A 6 13.50 22.27 -13.26
C SER A 6 13.20 20.83 -12.84
N PHE A 7 12.14 20.27 -13.40
CA PHE A 7 11.72 18.90 -13.17
C PHE A 7 12.20 18.05 -14.34
N ALA A 8 13.20 17.20 -14.10
CA ALA A 8 13.70 16.31 -15.13
C ALA A 8 13.01 14.94 -14.99
N SER A 9 12.03 14.66 -15.86
CA SER A 9 11.63 13.28 -16.15
C SER A 9 12.77 12.64 -16.93
N GLY A 10 13.62 11.85 -16.26
CA GLY A 10 14.78 11.23 -16.88
C GLY A 10 14.36 10.22 -17.96
N LEU A 11 14.54 10.58 -19.23
CA LEU A 11 14.55 9.63 -20.33
C LEU A 11 15.85 8.83 -20.23
N MET A 12 15.78 7.55 -19.83
CA MET A 12 16.91 6.64 -19.96
C MET A 12 17.09 6.30 -21.45
N ALA A 13 18.09 6.90 -22.11
CA ALA A 13 18.52 6.46 -23.42
C ALA A 13 19.42 5.23 -23.27
N CYS A 14 18.90 4.04 -23.58
CA CYS A 14 19.70 2.82 -23.70
C CYS A 14 20.62 2.93 -24.92
N ILE A 15 21.91 3.19 -24.71
CA ILE A 15 22.92 3.07 -25.77
C ILE A 15 23.48 1.64 -25.73
N ALA A 16 23.18 0.88 -26.77
CA ALA A 16 23.77 -0.43 -27.02
C ALA A 16 25.26 -0.27 -27.38
N ALA A 17 26.15 -0.83 -26.56
CA ALA A 17 27.57 -0.90 -26.86
C ALA A 17 27.83 -2.01 -27.90
N VAL A 18 28.16 -1.62 -29.13
CA VAL A 18 28.70 -2.53 -30.14
C VAL A 18 30.19 -2.69 -29.89
N LEU A 19 30.60 -3.90 -29.48
CA LEU A 19 31.99 -4.33 -29.40
C LEU A 19 32.52 -4.57 -30.81
N LEU A 20 33.38 -3.67 -31.30
CA LEU A 20 34.26 -3.95 -32.45
C LEU A 20 35.66 -4.26 -31.94
N THR A 21 36.00 -5.54 -31.95
CA THR A 21 37.37 -6.05 -31.83
C THR A 21 38.15 -5.69 -33.09
N ALA A 22 39.24 -4.94 -32.95
CA ALA A 22 40.23 -4.77 -34.01
C ALA A 22 41.62 -5.19 -33.50
N CYS A 23 42.13 -6.26 -34.08
CA CYS A 23 43.52 -6.68 -34.03
C CYS A 23 44.34 -5.90 -35.08
N GLY A 24 45.63 -5.69 -34.76
CA GLY A 24 46.66 -5.18 -35.68
C GLY A 24 47.40 -4.01 -35.02
N GLY A 25 48.71 -4.03 -34.77
CA GLY A 25 49.80 -4.68 -35.50
C GLY A 25 50.80 -3.57 -35.86
N GLY A 26 52.02 -3.65 -35.33
CA GLY A 26 52.92 -2.51 -35.17
C GLY A 26 53.61 -1.97 -36.43
N GLY A 27 54.28 -0.82 -36.25
CA GLY A 27 55.19 -0.21 -37.22
C GLY A 27 55.76 1.10 -36.66
N GLY A 28 57.06 1.11 -36.36
CA GLY A 28 57.77 2.25 -35.76
C GLY A 28 58.13 3.36 -36.74
N GLY A 29 58.42 4.54 -36.19
CA GLY A 29 59.01 5.67 -36.91
C GLY A 29 59.21 6.85 -35.96
N GLY A 30 60.47 7.13 -35.62
CA GLY A 30 60.86 8.21 -34.73
C GLY A 30 60.69 9.61 -35.33
N GLY A 31 60.38 10.58 -34.47
CA GLY A 31 60.39 12.00 -34.78
C GLY A 31 60.27 12.79 -33.48
N GLY A 32 61.31 13.56 -33.16
CA GLY A 32 61.42 14.32 -31.92
C GLY A 32 60.28 15.32 -31.72
N GLY A 33 59.55 15.16 -30.63
CA GLY A 33 58.59 16.11 -30.10
C GLY A 33 58.74 16.13 -28.58
N LEU A 34 58.84 17.33 -28.01
CA LEU A 34 58.93 17.59 -26.57
C LEU A 34 57.89 16.75 -25.80
N PRO A 35 58.25 16.13 -24.66
CA PRO A 35 57.30 15.35 -23.89
C PRO A 35 56.23 16.30 -23.35
N PHE A 36 55.03 16.26 -23.94
CA PHE A 36 53.82 16.65 -23.23
C PHE A 36 53.69 15.67 -22.06
N LEU A 37 54.13 16.10 -20.88
CA LEU A 37 53.77 15.44 -19.65
C LEU A 37 52.24 15.29 -19.64
N PRO A 38 51.69 14.08 -19.45
CA PRO A 38 50.27 13.98 -19.12
C PRO A 38 50.07 14.80 -17.86
N VAL A 39 49.25 15.85 -17.94
CA VAL A 39 48.76 16.55 -16.75
C VAL A 39 48.00 15.49 -15.96
N LEU A 40 48.67 14.92 -14.96
CA LEU A 40 48.04 14.10 -13.96
C LEU A 40 46.89 14.93 -13.39
N PRO A 41 45.66 14.39 -13.32
CA PRO A 41 44.55 15.14 -12.74
C PRO A 41 44.97 15.56 -11.35
N VAL A 42 45.01 16.87 -11.11
CA VAL A 42 45.26 17.44 -9.79
C VAL A 42 44.26 16.77 -8.85
N PRO A 43 44.71 16.11 -7.76
CA PRO A 43 43.78 15.55 -6.79
C PRO A 43 42.90 16.68 -6.29
N THR A 44 41.64 16.70 -6.72
CA THR A 44 40.69 17.69 -6.23
C THR A 44 40.38 17.32 -4.80
N THR A 45 40.83 18.15 -3.86
CA THR A 45 40.49 18.00 -2.45
C THR A 45 38.97 18.00 -2.34
N PRO A 46 38.34 16.96 -1.77
CA PRO A 46 36.90 16.93 -1.63
C PRO A 46 36.41 18.10 -0.79
N VAL A 47 35.28 18.67 -1.17
CA VAL A 47 34.60 19.74 -0.44
C VAL A 47 33.32 19.18 0.17
N ALA A 48 33.06 19.51 1.44
CA ALA A 48 31.82 19.14 2.10
C ALA A 48 30.66 20.01 1.57
N LEU A 49 29.68 19.36 0.95
CA LEU A 49 28.41 19.94 0.55
C LEU A 49 27.34 19.51 1.56
N SER A 50 26.62 20.48 2.11
CA SER A 50 25.50 20.27 3.02
C SER A 50 24.23 20.94 2.50
N GLY A 51 23.09 20.64 3.09
CA GLY A 51 21.83 21.34 2.81
C GLY A 51 20.65 20.71 3.51
N THR A 52 19.50 21.36 3.40
CA THR A 52 18.21 20.82 3.85
C THR A 52 17.24 20.73 2.68
N ALA A 53 16.62 19.57 2.52
CA ALA A 53 15.54 19.33 1.59
C ALA A 53 14.19 19.46 2.31
N THR A 54 13.30 20.30 1.80
CA THR A 54 11.97 20.57 2.38
C THR A 54 10.88 20.54 1.32
N TYR A 55 9.63 20.39 1.75
CA TYR A 55 8.45 20.47 0.89
C TYR A 55 7.32 21.26 1.55
N GLU A 56 6.49 21.91 0.74
CA GLU A 56 5.24 22.53 1.20
C GLU A 56 4.16 21.47 1.39
N SER A 57 3.61 21.40 2.61
CA SER A 57 2.52 20.52 3.01
C SER A 57 1.27 21.35 3.27
N VAL A 58 0.19 21.00 2.59
CA VAL A 58 -1.14 21.59 2.81
C VAL A 58 -1.91 20.69 3.78
N PRO A 59 -2.44 21.21 4.90
CA PRO A 59 -3.20 20.40 5.84
C PRO A 59 -4.66 20.21 5.40
N ASN A 60 -5.28 19.11 5.85
CA ASN A 60 -6.66 18.74 5.54
C ASN A 60 -7.46 18.32 6.79
N PRO A 61 -7.55 19.15 7.84
CA PRO A 61 -8.02 18.72 9.17
C PRO A 61 -9.45 18.14 9.18
N GLY A 62 -10.31 18.53 8.24
CA GLY A 62 -11.71 18.10 8.15
C GLY A 62 -12.16 17.76 6.73
N GLY A 63 -11.28 17.24 5.88
CA GLY A 63 -11.62 16.78 4.53
C GLY A 63 -11.18 17.73 3.42
N ARG A 64 -11.40 19.04 3.55
CA ARG A 64 -10.89 20.01 2.55
C ARG A 64 -9.41 20.36 2.77
N LEU A 65 -8.71 20.73 1.71
CA LEU A 65 -7.38 21.34 1.81
C LEU A 65 -7.47 22.78 2.34
N VAL A 66 -6.55 23.15 3.25
CA VAL A 66 -6.46 24.48 3.84
C VAL A 66 -5.15 25.15 3.41
N TYR A 67 -5.12 25.69 2.19
CA TYR A 67 -3.94 26.31 1.60
C TYR A 67 -3.36 27.49 2.41
N ALA A 68 -4.21 28.21 3.15
CA ALA A 68 -3.76 29.30 4.03
C ALA A 68 -2.84 28.80 5.16
N ASP A 69 -2.97 27.53 5.56
CA ASP A 69 -2.19 26.89 6.62
C ASP A 69 -1.05 26.03 6.05
N THR A 70 -0.63 26.31 4.81
CA THR A 70 0.52 25.63 4.20
C THR A 70 1.75 25.78 5.08
N SER A 71 2.38 24.65 5.41
CA SER A 71 3.57 24.58 6.25
C SER A 71 4.73 23.95 5.50
N VAL A 72 5.95 24.20 5.97
CA VAL A 72 7.16 23.59 5.41
C VAL A 72 7.54 22.40 6.26
N LYS A 73 7.71 21.24 5.63
CA LYS A 73 8.11 19.99 6.28
C LYS A 73 9.43 19.46 5.70
N PRO A 74 10.22 18.72 6.47
CA PRO A 74 11.44 18.08 5.97
C PRO A 74 11.10 16.97 4.97
N VAL A 75 11.91 16.82 3.93
CA VAL A 75 11.88 15.62 3.08
C VAL A 75 12.71 14.54 3.77
N ARG A 76 12.07 13.53 4.38
CA ARG A 76 12.73 12.54 5.25
C ARG A 76 13.20 11.30 4.48
N GLY A 77 14.42 10.85 4.73
CA GLY A 77 14.95 9.57 4.21
C GLY A 77 15.16 9.51 2.69
N ALA A 78 15.11 10.65 1.99
CA ALA A 78 15.14 10.72 0.54
C ALA A 78 16.54 10.53 -0.03
N PHE A 79 16.62 9.84 -1.17
CA PHE A 79 17.85 9.70 -1.92
C PHE A 79 18.29 11.04 -2.53
N VAL A 80 19.54 11.42 -2.28
CA VAL A 80 20.18 12.62 -2.82
C VAL A 80 21.33 12.21 -3.73
N GLU A 81 21.35 12.72 -4.94
CA GLU A 81 22.47 12.57 -5.87
C GLU A 81 23.06 13.93 -6.25
N VAL A 82 24.38 13.97 -6.36
CA VAL A 82 25.11 15.10 -6.91
C VAL A 82 25.57 14.70 -8.30
N LEU A 83 25.19 15.50 -9.29
CA LEU A 83 25.47 15.27 -10.70
C LEU A 83 26.47 16.29 -11.21
N ASP A 84 27.35 15.87 -12.10
CA ASP A 84 28.14 16.77 -12.93
C ASP A 84 27.20 17.58 -13.84
N ALA A 85 27.27 18.90 -13.79
CA ALA A 85 26.32 19.76 -14.48
C ALA A 85 26.43 19.71 -16.02
N THR A 86 27.55 19.22 -16.56
CA THR A 86 27.80 19.16 -17.99
C THR A 86 27.44 17.78 -18.57
N SER A 87 27.93 16.72 -17.96
CA SER A 87 27.77 15.34 -18.42
C SER A 87 26.53 14.65 -17.86
N GLY A 88 25.97 15.14 -16.74
CA GLY A 88 24.89 14.47 -16.01
C GLY A 88 25.36 13.23 -15.23
N SER A 89 26.67 12.97 -15.16
CA SER A 89 27.23 11.82 -14.46
C SER A 89 27.05 11.94 -12.94
N GLN A 90 26.70 10.86 -12.27
CA GLN A 90 26.58 10.83 -10.81
C GLN A 90 27.97 10.89 -10.16
N LEU A 91 28.23 11.96 -9.42
CA LEU A 91 29.50 12.20 -8.72
C LEU A 91 29.49 11.66 -7.30
N ALA A 92 28.37 11.81 -6.59
CA ALA A 92 28.21 11.37 -5.21
C ALA A 92 26.74 11.14 -4.88
N THR A 93 26.48 10.36 -3.82
CA THR A 93 25.13 10.11 -3.30
C THR A 93 25.13 10.15 -1.78
N THR A 94 23.98 10.48 -1.22
CA THR A 94 23.70 10.43 0.22
C THR A 94 22.19 10.29 0.43
N SER A 95 21.70 10.43 1.64
CA SER A 95 20.26 10.53 1.91
C SER A 95 19.98 11.63 2.92
N THR A 96 18.75 12.14 2.91
CA THR A 96 18.31 13.07 3.94
C THR A 96 18.01 12.34 5.25
N ASP A 97 18.29 13.00 6.37
CA ASP A 97 17.89 12.53 7.71
C ASP A 97 16.42 12.89 8.02
N ASP A 98 15.99 12.64 9.28
CA ASP A 98 14.64 12.96 9.75
C ASP A 98 14.35 14.47 9.79
N GLY A 99 15.38 15.31 9.83
CA GLY A 99 15.30 16.76 9.71
C GLY A 99 15.37 17.26 8.26
N GLY A 100 15.49 16.36 7.29
CA GLY A 100 15.66 16.68 5.87
C GLY A 100 17.08 17.14 5.53
N ALA A 101 18.02 17.10 6.48
CA ALA A 101 19.40 17.53 6.26
C ALA A 101 20.19 16.44 5.53
N TYR A 102 21.11 16.85 4.68
CA TYR A 102 22.05 15.95 3.99
C TYR A 102 23.46 16.52 4.01
N VAL A 103 24.46 15.63 3.99
CA VAL A 103 25.87 15.98 3.86
C VAL A 103 26.54 14.97 2.93
N VAL A 104 27.40 15.46 2.04
CA VAL A 104 28.16 14.64 1.08
C VAL A 104 29.46 15.33 0.67
N ASN A 105 30.52 14.56 0.43
CA ASN A 105 31.77 15.09 -0.10
C ASN A 105 31.73 15.05 -1.63
N VAL A 106 32.10 16.17 -2.26
CA VAL A 106 32.07 16.36 -3.73
C VAL A 106 33.39 16.91 -4.24
N PRO A 107 33.74 16.72 -5.53
CA PRO A 107 34.95 17.30 -6.10
C PRO A 107 34.95 18.84 -6.01
N ALA A 108 36.08 19.43 -5.60
CA ALA A 108 36.28 20.89 -5.61
C ALA A 108 36.22 21.48 -7.03
N ASN A 109 35.90 22.77 -7.12
CA ASN A 109 35.90 23.59 -8.34
C ASN A 109 35.15 22.95 -9.52
N THR A 110 34.09 22.19 -9.22
CA THR A 110 33.31 21.43 -10.19
C THR A 110 31.92 22.03 -10.31
N ALA A 111 31.42 22.16 -11.54
CA ALA A 111 30.04 22.57 -11.78
C ALA A 111 29.12 21.37 -11.54
N ILE A 112 28.21 21.50 -10.58
CA ILE A 112 27.33 20.41 -10.15
C ILE A 112 25.86 20.83 -10.10
N ILE A 113 24.99 19.82 -10.07
CA ILE A 113 23.56 19.91 -9.73
C ILE A 113 23.32 19.00 -8.53
N VAL A 114 22.55 19.47 -7.55
CA VAL A 114 22.01 18.60 -6.49
C VAL A 114 20.61 18.19 -6.89
N ARG A 115 20.31 16.89 -6.87
CA ARG A 115 18.98 16.34 -7.11
C ARG A 115 18.54 15.49 -5.92
N VAL A 116 17.32 15.75 -5.47
CA VAL A 116 16.63 14.95 -4.45
C VAL A 116 15.52 14.18 -5.15
N ARG A 117 15.54 12.85 -5.04
CA ARG A 117 14.54 11.97 -5.65
C ARG A 117 13.46 11.64 -4.63
N ALA A 118 12.22 11.47 -5.09
CA ALA A 118 11.15 10.89 -4.30
C ALA A 118 11.35 9.37 -4.20
N GLN A 119 12.41 8.98 -3.51
CA GLN A 119 12.89 7.62 -3.37
C GLN A 119 13.45 7.41 -1.95
N LEU A 120 12.97 6.37 -1.27
CA LEU A 120 13.54 5.86 -0.03
C LEU A 120 14.32 4.60 -0.35
N THR A 121 15.60 4.54 0.02
CA THR A 121 16.42 3.33 -0.22
C THR A 121 17.32 3.05 0.96
N ARG A 122 17.26 1.82 1.46
CA ARG A 122 18.19 1.28 2.44
C ARG A 122 18.49 -0.17 2.10
N THR A 123 19.72 -0.42 1.67
CA THR A 123 20.20 -1.75 1.27
C THR A 123 21.00 -2.42 2.40
N GLY A 124 21.24 -3.72 2.28
CA GLY A 124 22.04 -4.48 3.23
C GLY A 124 21.22 -5.07 4.38
N SER A 125 21.77 -5.02 5.60
CA SER A 125 21.14 -5.62 6.78
C SER A 125 19.87 -4.88 7.17
N ALA A 126 18.90 -5.62 7.70
CA ALA A 126 17.64 -5.06 8.13
C ALA A 126 17.84 -3.98 9.23
N PRO A 127 16.98 -2.94 9.27
CA PRO A 127 15.84 -2.75 8.38
C PRO A 127 16.27 -2.31 6.97
N SER A 128 15.51 -2.74 5.97
CA SER A 128 15.79 -2.48 4.55
C SER A 128 14.51 -2.13 3.80
N TRP A 129 14.63 -1.31 2.76
CA TRP A 129 13.49 -0.86 1.96
C TRP A 129 13.92 -0.30 0.60
N ASP A 130 13.00 -0.37 -0.34
CA ASP A 130 13.08 0.27 -1.65
C ASP A 130 11.68 0.81 -2.00
N VAL A 131 11.50 2.12 -1.86
CA VAL A 131 10.24 2.82 -2.15
C VAL A 131 10.50 3.94 -3.13
N THR A 132 9.62 4.09 -4.11
CA THR A 132 9.80 5.05 -5.20
C THR A 132 8.47 5.64 -5.62
N VAL A 133 8.38 6.98 -5.66
CA VAL A 133 7.22 7.69 -6.19
C VAL A 133 7.47 8.07 -7.65
N ARG A 134 6.56 7.68 -8.53
CA ARG A 134 6.69 7.70 -9.98
C ARG A 134 5.49 8.35 -10.65
N ASP A 135 5.70 8.81 -11.88
CA ASP A 135 4.64 9.30 -12.75
C ASP A 135 4.19 8.20 -13.72
N ASN A 136 3.03 7.59 -13.48
CA ASN A 136 2.46 6.59 -14.38
C ASN A 136 2.05 7.14 -15.75
N THR A 137 1.93 8.47 -15.88
CA THR A 137 1.59 9.15 -17.14
C THR A 137 2.82 9.62 -17.90
N GLN A 138 4.01 9.48 -17.31
CA GLN A 138 5.29 9.86 -17.91
C GLN A 138 6.30 8.69 -17.85
N SER A 139 5.94 7.58 -18.48
CA SER A 139 6.79 6.38 -18.61
C SER A 139 7.32 5.84 -17.28
N ASN A 140 6.55 5.99 -16.20
CA ASN A 140 6.92 5.57 -14.85
C ASN A 140 8.21 6.23 -14.33
N ALA A 141 8.53 7.45 -14.77
CA ALA A 141 9.72 8.18 -14.31
C ALA A 141 9.63 8.49 -12.80
N ILE A 142 10.74 8.34 -12.08
CA ILE A 142 10.81 8.70 -10.65
C ILE A 142 10.84 10.22 -10.51
N TYR A 143 10.02 10.74 -9.60
CA TYR A 143 9.97 12.16 -9.34
C TYR A 143 11.23 12.69 -8.66
N SER A 144 11.61 13.93 -8.98
CA SER A 144 12.74 14.59 -8.34
C SER A 144 12.62 16.12 -8.37
N MET A 145 13.25 16.79 -7.41
CA MET A 145 13.56 18.21 -7.47
C MET A 145 15.07 18.40 -7.58
N GLN A 146 15.52 19.46 -8.24
CA GLN A 146 16.95 19.74 -8.36
C GLN A 146 17.25 21.23 -8.31
N SER A 147 18.48 21.55 -7.90
CA SER A 147 19.03 22.90 -7.96
C SER A 147 19.30 23.33 -9.40
N SER A 148 19.53 24.63 -9.61
CA SER A 148 20.30 25.08 -10.77
C SER A 148 21.76 24.59 -10.67
N ALA A 149 22.50 24.61 -11.77
CA ALA A 149 23.93 24.33 -11.74
C ALA A 149 24.69 25.39 -10.92
N PHE A 150 25.69 24.97 -10.14
CA PHE A 150 26.57 25.86 -9.38
C PHE A 150 27.97 25.25 -9.21
N SER A 151 28.99 26.08 -8.94
CA SER A 151 30.35 25.61 -8.65
C SER A 151 30.51 25.23 -7.18
N THR A 152 31.19 24.11 -6.91
CA THR A 152 31.55 23.66 -5.55
C THR A 152 32.64 24.52 -4.90
N GLY A 153 33.42 25.27 -5.68
CA GLY A 153 34.54 26.05 -5.16
C GLY A 153 35.57 25.19 -4.40
N GLY A 154 36.36 25.81 -3.52
CA GLY A 154 37.38 25.14 -2.71
C GLY A 154 37.08 25.02 -1.22
N ALA A 155 35.91 25.46 -0.76
CA ALA A 155 35.53 25.49 0.65
C ALA A 155 34.12 24.95 0.85
N ALA A 156 33.82 24.46 2.06
CA ALA A 156 32.52 23.88 2.39
C ALA A 156 31.36 24.83 2.05
N LEU A 157 30.25 24.27 1.59
CA LEU A 157 29.11 25.04 1.10
C LEU A 157 27.77 24.36 1.41
N THR A 158 26.71 25.19 1.37
CA THR A 158 25.34 24.77 1.67
C THR A 158 24.42 25.03 0.48
N ARG A 159 23.52 24.09 0.21
CA ARG A 159 22.51 24.18 -0.85
C ARG A 159 21.19 23.59 -0.38
N ASP A 160 20.26 24.46 -0.01
CA ASP A 160 18.92 24.00 0.37
C ASP A 160 18.04 23.81 -0.85
N LEU A 161 17.12 22.85 -0.78
CA LEU A 161 16.11 22.60 -1.79
C LEU A 161 14.72 22.65 -1.15
N ARG A 162 13.78 23.32 -1.82
CA ARG A 162 12.39 23.40 -1.37
C ARG A 162 11.45 23.05 -2.51
N ALA A 163 10.66 22.00 -2.33
CA ALA A 163 9.58 21.64 -3.22
C ALA A 163 8.33 22.50 -2.90
N GLY A 164 7.89 23.31 -3.86
CA GLY A 164 6.67 24.11 -3.74
C GLY A 164 5.40 23.30 -4.05
N SER A 165 4.28 23.69 -3.44
CA SER A 165 2.95 23.14 -3.69
C SER A 165 2.42 23.46 -5.08
N GLY A 166 2.89 24.55 -5.67
CA GLY A 166 2.39 25.07 -6.94
C GLY A 166 1.12 25.90 -6.83
N TRP A 167 0.58 26.07 -5.61
CA TRP A 167 -0.61 26.85 -5.37
C TRP A 167 -0.38 28.35 -5.60
N GLY A 168 -1.18 28.96 -6.47
CA GLY A 168 -1.10 30.39 -6.83
C GLY A 168 -2.02 31.31 -6.02
N GLY A 169 -2.78 30.77 -5.07
CA GLY A 169 -3.75 31.51 -4.26
C GLY A 169 -5.20 31.10 -4.52
N SER A 170 -5.56 30.85 -5.79
CA SER A 170 -6.92 30.43 -6.20
C SER A 170 -6.96 29.13 -7.02
N SER A 171 -5.83 28.74 -7.62
CA SER A 171 -5.65 27.51 -8.39
C SER A 171 -4.17 27.14 -8.39
N TYR A 172 -3.83 25.95 -8.89
CA TYR A 172 -2.44 25.64 -9.20
C TYR A 172 -1.96 26.49 -10.39
N THR A 173 -0.85 27.21 -10.23
CA THR A 173 -0.26 28.10 -11.27
C THR A 173 1.16 27.73 -11.65
N SER A 174 1.77 26.81 -10.89
CA SER A 174 3.06 26.23 -11.20
C SER A 174 3.05 24.74 -10.86
N GLN A 175 4.13 24.06 -11.21
CA GLN A 175 4.26 22.64 -10.93
C GLN A 175 4.11 22.30 -9.44
N ARG A 176 3.38 21.22 -9.17
CA ARG A 176 3.12 20.65 -7.83
C ARG A 176 4.30 19.80 -7.37
N VAL A 177 5.48 20.42 -7.21
CA VAL A 177 6.74 19.72 -6.90
C VAL A 177 6.67 19.01 -5.55
N SER A 178 5.91 19.53 -4.58
CA SER A 178 5.82 18.93 -3.25
C SER A 178 4.94 17.67 -3.18
N GLY A 179 4.02 17.46 -4.14
CA GLY A 179 3.11 16.32 -4.18
C GLY A 179 3.79 14.96 -3.97
N PRO A 180 4.77 14.55 -4.80
CA PRO A 180 5.42 13.25 -4.63
C PRO A 180 6.24 13.13 -3.34
N PHE A 181 6.73 14.24 -2.79
CA PHE A 181 7.43 14.22 -1.50
C PHE A 181 6.46 14.10 -0.32
N ALA A 182 5.27 14.69 -0.39
CA ALA A 182 4.21 14.51 0.59
C ALA A 182 3.70 13.05 0.62
N VAL A 183 3.54 12.44 -0.56
CA VAL A 183 3.21 11.01 -0.70
C VAL A 183 4.29 10.14 -0.05
N MET A 184 5.55 10.37 -0.40
CA MET A 184 6.69 9.64 0.17
C MET A 184 6.79 9.80 1.69
N ASP A 185 6.52 11.00 2.21
CA ASP A 185 6.57 11.30 3.63
C ASP A 185 5.51 10.53 4.45
N THR A 186 4.33 10.36 3.87
CA THR A 186 3.27 9.51 4.45
C THR A 186 3.71 8.05 4.53
N ILE A 187 4.31 7.52 3.46
CA ILE A 187 4.86 6.16 3.43
C ILE A 187 5.99 5.99 4.45
N TYR A 188 6.90 6.96 4.54
CA TYR A 188 7.96 6.96 5.54
C TYR A 188 7.37 6.87 6.95
N THR A 189 6.33 7.65 7.25
CA THR A 189 5.63 7.64 8.54
C THR A 189 5.04 6.26 8.86
N ALA A 190 4.37 5.63 7.88
CA ALA A 190 3.81 4.29 8.04
C ALA A 190 4.89 3.23 8.30
N MET A 191 6.03 3.31 7.60
CA MET A 191 7.18 2.44 7.83
C MET A 191 7.77 2.63 9.23
N GLN A 192 7.94 3.88 9.69
CA GLN A 192 8.44 4.17 11.03
C GLN A 192 7.51 3.60 12.11
N LYS A 193 6.19 3.62 11.90
CA LYS A 193 5.24 2.99 12.82
C LYS A 193 5.49 1.49 12.95
N VAL A 194 5.73 0.76 11.86
CA VAL A 194 6.12 -0.66 11.93
C VAL A 194 7.46 -0.85 12.60
N LEU A 195 8.48 -0.05 12.24
CA LEU A 195 9.81 -0.12 12.83
C LEU A 195 9.83 0.14 14.34
N SER A 196 8.87 0.92 14.86
CA SER A 196 8.71 1.16 16.30
C SER A 196 8.43 -0.11 17.11
N VAL A 197 7.87 -1.15 16.48
CA VAL A 197 7.57 -2.44 17.11
C VAL A 197 8.35 -3.60 16.51
N ALA A 198 8.88 -3.45 15.29
CA ALA A 198 9.67 -4.45 14.58
C ALA A 198 10.89 -3.79 13.88
N PRO A 199 11.96 -3.46 14.64
CA PRO A 199 13.06 -2.63 14.14
C PRO A 199 13.94 -3.31 13.08
N ALA A 200 13.83 -4.63 12.93
CA ALA A 200 14.56 -5.43 11.94
C ALA A 200 13.69 -5.80 10.72
N THR A 201 12.62 -5.04 10.44
CA THR A 201 11.74 -5.31 9.29
C THR A 201 12.44 -5.03 7.97
N ALA A 202 12.41 -6.01 7.07
CA ALA A 202 12.73 -5.85 5.66
C ALA A 202 11.43 -5.61 4.88
N PHE A 203 11.26 -4.40 4.35
CA PHE A 203 10.09 -4.01 3.58
C PHE A 203 10.25 -4.47 2.12
N PRO A 204 9.32 -5.28 1.57
CA PRO A 204 9.27 -5.55 0.14
C PRO A 204 9.19 -4.27 -0.68
N SER A 205 9.77 -4.25 -1.88
CA SER A 205 9.78 -3.05 -2.75
C SER A 205 8.35 -2.56 -3.02
N LEU A 206 8.17 -1.24 -2.95
CA LEU A 206 6.90 -0.55 -3.16
C LEU A 206 7.05 0.55 -4.20
N LYS A 207 6.22 0.49 -5.24
CA LYS A 207 6.12 1.54 -6.26
C LYS A 207 4.86 2.35 -6.01
N VAL A 208 5.00 3.65 -5.85
CA VAL A 208 3.84 4.53 -5.73
C VAL A 208 3.74 5.39 -6.96
N PHE A 209 2.57 5.45 -7.55
CA PHE A 209 2.28 6.15 -8.79
C PHE A 209 1.34 7.31 -8.48
N TRP A 210 1.86 8.52 -8.63
CA TRP A 210 1.07 9.74 -8.51
C TRP A 210 1.22 10.54 -9.80
N SER A 211 0.19 11.29 -10.16
CA SER A 211 0.26 12.25 -11.28
C SER A 211 -0.86 13.25 -11.14
N VAL A 212 -0.63 14.48 -11.62
CA VAL A 212 -1.68 15.50 -11.77
C VAL A 212 -2.77 15.09 -12.77
N ASN A 213 -2.52 14.04 -13.55
CA ASN A 213 -3.47 13.45 -14.49
C ASN A 213 -4.26 12.29 -13.91
N ASN A 214 -3.85 11.75 -12.74
CA ASN A 214 -4.57 10.65 -12.10
C ASN A 214 -5.94 11.14 -11.62
N THR A 215 -6.99 10.58 -12.20
CA THR A 215 -8.39 11.00 -12.05
C THR A 215 -9.30 9.81 -11.75
N ASN A 216 -10.51 10.11 -11.29
CA ASN A 216 -11.54 9.13 -10.93
C ASN A 216 -12.25 8.48 -12.13
N ALA A 217 -11.84 8.80 -13.36
CA ALA A 217 -12.26 8.04 -14.53
C ALA A 217 -11.55 6.69 -14.57
N SER A 218 -12.27 5.60 -14.83
CA SER A 218 -11.68 4.27 -15.01
C SER A 218 -11.24 4.05 -16.45
N GLY A 219 -10.02 3.52 -16.67
CA GLY A 219 -9.55 3.22 -18.01
C GLY A 219 -8.04 2.97 -18.09
N SER A 220 -7.36 3.71 -18.96
CA SER A 220 -5.92 3.59 -19.14
C SER A 220 -5.14 4.24 -18.01
N ILE A 221 -4.46 3.42 -17.19
CA ILE A 221 -3.53 3.87 -16.15
C ILE A 221 -2.44 4.79 -16.74
N ALA A 222 -1.97 4.53 -17.95
CA ALA A 222 -0.96 5.37 -18.61
C ALA A 222 -1.48 6.78 -18.97
N LEU A 223 -2.80 6.98 -19.00
CA LEU A 223 -3.45 8.28 -19.20
C LEU A 223 -3.94 8.90 -17.88
N GLY A 224 -3.70 8.24 -16.74
CA GLY A 224 -4.17 8.66 -15.42
C GLY A 224 -5.62 8.27 -15.12
N GLN A 225 -6.27 7.43 -15.93
CA GLN A 225 -7.63 6.97 -15.66
C GLN A 225 -7.62 5.79 -14.68
N ILE A 226 -7.41 6.10 -13.39
CA ILE A 226 -7.20 5.10 -12.34
C ILE A 226 -8.45 4.77 -11.53
N GLY A 227 -9.54 5.54 -11.67
CA GLY A 227 -10.83 5.30 -11.02
C GLY A 227 -10.88 5.73 -9.55
N THR A 228 -9.91 5.30 -8.76
CA THR A 228 -9.73 5.67 -7.34
C THR A 228 -8.25 5.61 -6.99
N THR A 229 -7.87 6.11 -5.81
CA THR A 229 -6.62 5.67 -5.17
C THR A 229 -6.77 4.21 -4.72
N PHE A 230 -5.76 3.38 -5.00
CA PHE A 230 -5.80 1.95 -4.67
C PHE A 230 -4.41 1.30 -4.57
N PHE A 231 -4.35 0.24 -3.78
CA PHE A 231 -3.26 -0.73 -3.73
C PHE A 231 -3.49 -1.90 -4.69
N VAL A 232 -2.41 -2.38 -5.31
CA VAL A 232 -2.39 -3.65 -6.03
C VAL A 232 -1.09 -4.41 -5.81
N GLY A 233 -1.23 -5.68 -5.45
CA GLY A 233 -0.12 -6.63 -5.45
C GLY A 233 0.09 -7.23 -6.84
N ARG A 234 1.29 -7.11 -7.40
CA ARG A 234 1.69 -7.79 -8.65
C ARG A 234 2.86 -8.73 -8.41
N SER A 235 3.05 -9.68 -9.34
CA SER A 235 4.27 -10.50 -9.37
C SER A 235 5.55 -9.66 -9.51
N SER A 236 5.44 -8.46 -10.10
CA SER A 236 6.52 -7.48 -10.28
C SER A 236 6.75 -6.56 -9.06
N GLY A 237 6.05 -6.79 -7.95
CA GLY A 237 6.09 -5.97 -6.75
C GLY A 237 4.75 -5.33 -6.40
N ALA A 238 4.69 -4.73 -5.21
CA ALA A 238 3.54 -3.97 -4.73
C ALA A 238 3.48 -2.58 -5.37
N GLU A 239 2.27 -2.14 -5.68
CA GLU A 239 2.01 -0.84 -6.28
C GLU A 239 0.87 -0.11 -5.56
N ILE A 240 0.98 1.21 -5.42
CA ILE A 240 -0.11 2.10 -4.98
C ILE A 240 -0.30 3.16 -6.07
N TYR A 241 -1.53 3.38 -6.53
CA TYR A 241 -1.88 4.47 -7.42
C TYR A 241 -2.63 5.53 -6.64
N VAL A 242 -2.23 6.80 -6.80
CA VAL A 242 -2.70 7.94 -6.02
C VAL A 242 -3.31 8.98 -6.97
N LEU A 243 -4.52 9.45 -6.68
CA LEU A 243 -5.19 10.52 -7.42
C LEU A 243 -4.45 11.86 -7.26
N GLY A 244 -4.63 12.74 -8.23
CA GLY A 244 -3.97 14.04 -8.23
C GLY A 244 -4.64 15.09 -9.12
N LYS A 245 -5.85 14.81 -9.61
CA LYS A 245 -6.51 15.68 -10.56
C LYS A 245 -7.14 16.87 -9.83
N GLU A 246 -6.58 18.06 -10.06
CA GLU A 246 -7.16 19.32 -9.60
C GLU A 246 -8.65 19.41 -9.96
N ASP A 247 -9.40 19.98 -9.03
CA ASP A 247 -10.85 20.19 -9.04
C ASP A 247 -11.72 18.93 -9.07
N VAL A 248 -11.10 17.75 -9.03
CA VAL A 248 -11.76 16.45 -8.98
C VAL A 248 -11.45 15.79 -7.64
N ASP A 249 -10.20 15.38 -7.44
CA ASP A 249 -9.75 14.56 -6.32
C ASP A 249 -8.20 14.60 -6.27
N THR A 250 -7.65 15.05 -5.14
CA THR A 250 -6.21 15.27 -4.98
C THR A 250 -5.65 14.67 -3.70
N ASP A 251 -5.10 13.49 -3.81
CA ASP A 251 -4.69 12.73 -2.63
C ASP A 251 -3.29 13.03 -2.10
N GLU A 252 -2.47 13.89 -2.72
CA GLU A 252 -1.06 14.08 -2.28
C GLU A 252 -0.92 14.47 -0.82
N PHE A 253 -1.89 15.25 -0.36
CA PHE A 253 -1.95 15.80 0.98
C PHE A 253 -2.98 15.07 1.85
N ASP A 254 -3.71 14.12 1.27
CA ASP A 254 -4.65 13.25 1.97
C ASP A 254 -3.90 12.05 2.55
N ALA A 255 -3.06 12.35 3.54
CA ALA A 255 -2.21 11.36 4.20
C ALA A 255 -2.99 10.10 4.67
N PRO A 256 -4.24 10.19 5.20
CA PRO A 256 -5.01 9.00 5.54
C PRO A 256 -5.31 8.08 4.35
N VAL A 257 -5.61 8.64 3.17
CA VAL A 257 -5.88 7.86 1.95
C VAL A 257 -4.63 7.08 1.54
N ILE A 258 -3.48 7.74 1.48
CA ILE A 258 -2.21 7.07 1.15
C ILE A 258 -1.83 6.04 2.23
N ALA A 259 -2.05 6.36 3.51
CA ALA A 259 -1.77 5.44 4.61
C ALA A 259 -2.71 4.22 4.60
N HIS A 260 -3.97 4.37 4.18
CA HIS A 260 -4.92 3.28 3.98
C HIS A 260 -4.42 2.27 2.95
N GLU A 261 -4.00 2.75 1.78
CA GLU A 261 -3.43 1.88 0.75
C GLU A 261 -2.12 1.23 1.20
N TRP A 262 -1.33 1.95 1.99
CA TRP A 262 -0.17 1.36 2.64
C TRP A 262 -0.57 0.26 3.64
N GLY A 263 -1.74 0.36 4.27
CA GLY A 263 -2.34 -0.68 5.11
C GLY A 263 -2.59 -1.98 4.33
N HIS A 264 -3.06 -1.90 3.08
CA HIS A 264 -3.16 -3.07 2.22
C HIS A 264 -1.79 -3.62 1.80
N TYR A 265 -0.83 -2.74 1.52
CA TYR A 265 0.57 -3.15 1.33
C TYR A 265 1.12 -3.89 2.55
N TYR A 266 0.80 -3.45 3.76
CA TYR A 266 1.17 -4.12 5.01
C TYR A 266 0.59 -5.54 5.05
N GLN A 267 -0.71 -5.70 4.74
CA GLN A 267 -1.33 -7.01 4.75
C GLN A 267 -0.69 -7.96 3.73
N ALA A 268 -0.46 -7.48 2.51
CA ALA A 268 0.17 -8.24 1.44
C ALA A 268 1.63 -8.63 1.75
N SER A 269 2.36 -7.77 2.46
CA SER A 269 3.80 -7.95 2.71
C SER A 269 4.09 -8.78 3.96
N PHE A 270 3.34 -8.56 5.04
CA PHE A 270 3.69 -9.08 6.37
C PHE A 270 2.64 -10.00 6.97
N SER A 271 1.41 -9.95 6.45
CA SER A 271 0.26 -10.66 7.00
C SER A 271 -0.35 -11.60 5.96
N ARG A 272 -1.68 -11.58 5.87
CA ARG A 272 -2.52 -12.26 4.88
C ARG A 272 -3.74 -11.37 4.64
N ASP A 273 -4.17 -11.31 3.39
CA ASP A 273 -5.46 -10.76 3.00
C ASP A 273 -6.13 -11.72 2.00
N ASP A 274 -7.39 -12.07 2.27
CA ASP A 274 -8.22 -12.90 1.37
C ASP A 274 -9.38 -12.09 0.77
N SER A 275 -9.36 -10.76 0.96
CA SER A 275 -10.35 -9.83 0.44
C SER A 275 -10.62 -10.04 -1.03
N THR A 276 -11.88 -9.88 -1.41
CA THR A 276 -12.29 -9.89 -2.81
C THR A 276 -12.00 -8.57 -3.51
N GLY A 277 -11.75 -7.51 -2.74
CA GLY A 277 -11.81 -6.13 -3.24
C GLY A 277 -13.19 -5.80 -3.82
N GLY A 278 -13.21 -4.83 -4.73
CA GLY A 278 -14.39 -4.39 -5.48
C GLY A 278 -15.09 -3.18 -4.86
N ALA A 279 -16.10 -2.66 -5.58
CA ALA A 279 -16.82 -1.47 -5.17
C ALA A 279 -17.50 -1.68 -3.81
N HIS A 280 -17.35 -0.70 -2.91
CA HIS A 280 -17.98 -0.73 -1.59
C HIS A 280 -18.12 0.68 -1.01
N SER A 281 -18.88 0.81 0.08
CA SER A 281 -18.85 2.00 0.94
C SER A 281 -19.04 1.64 2.41
N THR A 282 -18.67 2.56 3.30
CA THR A 282 -18.81 2.43 4.76
C THR A 282 -20.25 2.21 5.26
N SER A 283 -21.24 2.45 4.40
CA SER A 283 -22.67 2.29 4.69
C SER A 283 -23.20 0.87 4.42
N GLU A 284 -22.48 0.09 3.60
CA GLU A 284 -22.94 -1.20 3.10
C GLU A 284 -22.68 -2.37 4.07
N LEU A 285 -23.34 -3.49 3.80
CA LEU A 285 -23.06 -4.78 4.44
C LEU A 285 -22.21 -5.60 3.48
N ILE A 286 -20.95 -5.81 3.80
CA ILE A 286 -19.97 -6.40 2.87
C ILE A 286 -19.44 -7.75 3.33
N ASP A 287 -18.80 -8.49 2.42
CA ASP A 287 -18.18 -9.77 2.76
C ASP A 287 -17.16 -9.60 3.90
N ARG A 288 -17.09 -10.59 4.80
CA ARG A 288 -16.24 -10.51 6.00
C ARG A 288 -14.76 -10.27 5.71
N ARG A 289 -14.27 -10.76 4.56
CA ARG A 289 -12.87 -10.58 4.15
C ARG A 289 -12.63 -9.13 3.73
N LEU A 290 -13.59 -8.57 2.97
CA LEU A 290 -13.55 -7.17 2.55
C LEU A 290 -13.72 -6.23 3.74
N ALA A 291 -14.71 -6.44 4.62
CA ALA A 291 -14.90 -5.65 5.84
C ALA A 291 -13.65 -5.62 6.72
N PHE A 292 -12.96 -6.76 6.82
CA PHE A 292 -11.72 -6.84 7.57
C PHE A 292 -10.56 -6.08 6.92
N SER A 293 -10.38 -6.23 5.61
CA SER A 293 -9.29 -5.57 4.85
C SER A 293 -9.46 -4.06 4.80
N GLU A 294 -10.63 -3.56 4.43
CA GLU A 294 -10.91 -2.13 4.33
C GLU A 294 -10.95 -1.47 5.71
N GLY A 295 -11.54 -2.15 6.69
CA GLY A 295 -11.56 -1.65 8.07
C GLY A 295 -10.17 -1.62 8.69
N TRP A 296 -9.30 -2.57 8.32
CA TRP A 296 -7.88 -2.50 8.64
C TRP A 296 -7.22 -1.29 7.98
N GLY A 297 -7.42 -1.05 6.68
CA GLY A 297 -6.88 0.13 5.99
C GLY A 297 -7.24 1.43 6.70
N ASN A 298 -8.52 1.63 7.02
CA ASN A 298 -9.01 2.82 7.73
C ASN A 298 -8.39 2.93 9.12
N GLY A 299 -8.45 1.87 9.92
CA GLY A 299 -7.90 1.85 11.28
C GLY A 299 -6.39 2.08 11.28
N TRP A 300 -5.67 1.45 10.35
CA TRP A 300 -4.23 1.60 10.16
C TRP A 300 -3.85 3.03 9.81
N SER A 301 -4.60 3.71 8.94
CA SER A 301 -4.34 5.11 8.58
C SER A 301 -4.23 5.99 9.83
N GLY A 302 -5.14 5.82 10.78
CA GLY A 302 -5.09 6.49 12.08
C GLY A 302 -3.91 6.05 12.92
N ILE A 303 -3.69 4.72 13.06
CA ILE A 303 -2.60 4.13 13.87
C ILE A 303 -1.22 4.64 13.43
N ALA A 304 -0.99 4.73 12.12
CA ALA A 304 0.25 5.18 11.53
C ALA A 304 0.46 6.68 11.69
N LEU A 305 -0.58 7.47 11.45
CA LEU A 305 -0.51 8.93 11.45
C LEU A 305 -0.74 9.58 12.82
N GLY A 306 -1.19 8.81 13.81
CA GLY A 306 -1.52 9.32 15.14
C GLY A 306 -2.73 10.25 15.15
N ARG A 307 -3.72 10.02 14.27
CA ARG A 307 -4.93 10.86 14.16
C ARG A 307 -6.19 10.02 14.19
N SER A 308 -7.27 10.58 14.72
CA SER A 308 -8.56 9.90 14.92
C SER A 308 -9.54 10.04 13.76
N ASN A 309 -9.14 10.69 12.67
CA ASN A 309 -10.00 10.87 11.51
C ASN A 309 -9.29 10.53 10.20
N TYR A 310 -10.04 9.86 9.33
CA TYR A 310 -9.72 9.70 7.92
C TYR A 310 -10.33 10.87 7.15
N VAL A 311 -9.59 11.44 6.21
CA VAL A 311 -9.97 12.64 5.45
C VAL A 311 -9.48 12.49 4.01
N ASP A 312 -10.29 12.99 3.10
CA ASP A 312 -10.15 12.85 1.66
C ASP A 312 -10.70 14.13 1.03
N SER A 313 -9.87 14.81 0.23
CA SER A 313 -10.12 16.13 -0.33
C SER A 313 -10.50 16.06 -1.79
N GLY A 314 -11.51 16.84 -2.18
CA GLY A 314 -12.00 16.80 -3.55
C GLY A 314 -12.76 18.03 -4.01
N GLY A 315 -13.27 17.92 -5.22
CA GLY A 315 -14.07 18.95 -5.88
C GLY A 315 -13.30 20.24 -6.19
N PRO A 316 -14.00 21.27 -6.71
CA PRO A 316 -13.40 22.54 -7.12
C PRO A 316 -12.60 23.22 -6.01
N GLY A 317 -11.36 23.60 -6.32
CA GLY A 317 -10.40 24.20 -5.40
C GLY A 317 -9.99 23.29 -4.24
N GLN A 318 -10.29 21.98 -4.30
CA GLN A 318 -10.08 21.02 -3.22
C GLN A 318 -10.80 21.46 -1.93
N ALA A 319 -11.88 22.23 -2.09
CA ALA A 319 -12.62 22.87 -1.02
C ALA A 319 -13.72 21.96 -0.45
N GLN A 320 -13.94 20.80 -1.05
CA GLN A 320 -14.87 19.76 -0.61
C GLN A 320 -14.07 18.56 -0.06
N GLY A 321 -14.78 17.59 0.51
CA GLY A 321 -14.15 16.38 1.02
C GLY A 321 -14.97 15.65 2.07
N GLY A 322 -14.53 14.45 2.42
CA GLY A 322 -15.09 13.62 3.47
C GLY A 322 -14.25 13.66 4.74
N SER A 323 -14.89 13.43 5.88
CA SER A 323 -14.18 13.03 7.10
C SER A 323 -14.92 11.92 7.81
N LEU A 324 -14.19 10.85 8.11
CA LEU A 324 -14.68 9.67 8.81
C LEU A 324 -14.01 9.58 10.17
N ASP A 325 -14.82 9.45 11.23
CA ASP A 325 -14.34 9.27 12.61
C ASP A 325 -13.89 7.82 12.82
N LEU A 326 -12.58 7.62 13.03
CA LEU A 326 -11.98 6.31 13.26
C LEU A 326 -12.28 5.76 14.66
N THR A 327 -12.80 6.58 15.58
CA THR A 327 -13.08 6.18 16.97
C THR A 327 -14.40 5.46 17.15
N ARG A 328 -15.27 5.44 16.13
CA ARG A 328 -16.64 4.96 16.26
C ARG A 328 -17.00 4.03 15.11
N GLY A 329 -17.77 3.00 15.45
CA GLY A 329 -18.46 2.17 14.48
C GLY A 329 -19.73 2.84 13.93
N PRO A 330 -20.47 2.14 13.06
CA PRO A 330 -21.72 2.65 12.52
C PRO A 330 -22.77 2.78 13.62
N ALA A 331 -23.62 3.80 13.53
CA ALA A 331 -24.68 4.06 14.51
C ALA A 331 -25.82 3.02 14.47
N SER A 332 -25.96 2.31 13.35
CA SER A 332 -26.99 1.29 13.13
C SER A 332 -26.40 0.05 12.49
N ASN A 333 -26.87 -1.12 12.92
CA ASN A 333 -26.44 -2.43 12.41
C ASN A 333 -24.90 -2.63 12.39
N PRO A 334 -24.19 -2.40 13.53
CA PRO A 334 -22.77 -2.73 13.64
C PRO A 334 -22.57 -4.26 13.56
N GLY A 335 -21.39 -4.67 13.10
CA GLY A 335 -21.08 -6.09 13.00
C GLY A 335 -19.82 -6.40 12.18
N TRP A 336 -19.50 -7.68 12.07
CA TRP A 336 -18.31 -8.19 11.37
C TRP A 336 -18.35 -7.97 9.85
N PHE A 337 -19.50 -7.58 9.31
CA PHE A 337 -19.75 -7.24 7.90
C PHE A 337 -19.68 -5.73 7.64
N ARG A 338 -19.25 -4.93 8.63
CA ARG A 338 -19.12 -3.47 8.52
C ARG A 338 -17.66 -3.06 8.60
N GLU A 339 -17.15 -2.45 7.54
CA GLU A 339 -15.83 -1.82 7.49
C GLU A 339 -15.62 -0.84 8.66
N SER A 340 -16.61 0.01 8.92
CA SER A 340 -16.58 0.99 10.02
C SER A 340 -16.60 0.35 11.42
N SER A 341 -17.15 -0.86 11.58
CA SER A 341 -17.00 -1.59 12.85
C SER A 341 -15.56 -2.06 13.05
N ILE A 342 -14.95 -2.62 12.00
CA ILE A 342 -13.58 -3.13 12.04
C ILE A 342 -12.58 -1.99 12.25
N GLN A 343 -12.73 -0.86 11.56
CA GLN A 343 -11.84 0.29 11.75
C GLN A 343 -11.83 0.77 13.20
N SER A 344 -13.02 0.85 13.80
CA SER A 344 -13.21 1.32 15.16
C SER A 344 -12.55 0.38 16.15
N ILE A 345 -12.64 -0.93 15.92
CA ILE A 345 -11.95 -1.93 16.73
C ILE A 345 -10.43 -1.74 16.66
N PHE A 346 -9.84 -1.68 15.46
CA PHE A 346 -8.39 -1.57 15.34
C PHE A 346 -7.84 -0.28 15.92
N TRP A 347 -8.49 0.86 15.62
CA TRP A 347 -8.06 2.15 16.15
C TRP A 347 -8.12 2.17 17.68
N ASN A 348 -9.26 1.81 18.28
CA ASN A 348 -9.43 1.82 19.72
C ASN A 348 -8.57 0.76 20.43
N LEU A 349 -8.35 -0.42 19.82
CA LEU A 349 -7.46 -1.43 20.37
C LEU A 349 -6.03 -0.89 20.46
N ASN A 350 -5.53 -0.22 19.42
CA ASN A 350 -4.22 0.42 19.47
C ASN A 350 -4.14 1.50 20.57
N GLN A 351 -5.21 2.26 20.81
CA GLN A 351 -5.22 3.25 21.92
C GLN A 351 -5.17 2.58 23.30
N GLN A 352 -5.76 1.39 23.45
CA GLN A 352 -5.81 0.69 24.74
C GLN A 352 -4.54 -0.12 25.02
N VAL A 353 -3.97 -0.78 24.01
CA VAL A 353 -2.89 -1.78 24.21
C VAL A 353 -1.64 -1.54 23.36
N GLY A 354 -1.63 -0.48 22.56
CA GLY A 354 -0.55 -0.18 21.63
C GLY A 354 -0.55 -1.04 20.36
N PHE A 355 0.38 -0.75 19.46
CA PHE A 355 0.45 -1.41 18.16
C PHE A 355 1.09 -2.81 18.20
N ARG A 356 2.01 -3.06 19.14
CA ARG A 356 2.79 -4.31 19.22
C ARG A 356 1.91 -5.57 19.25
N PRO A 357 0.87 -5.68 20.10
CA PRO A 357 -0.01 -6.86 20.11
C PRO A 357 -0.75 -7.08 18.79
N ILE A 358 -1.18 -6.01 18.12
CA ILE A 358 -1.85 -6.08 16.82
C ILE A 358 -0.88 -6.56 15.75
N HIS A 359 0.31 -5.97 15.69
CA HIS A 359 1.37 -6.35 14.77
C HIS A 359 1.78 -7.82 14.93
N ASP A 360 2.04 -8.27 16.16
CA ASP A 360 2.47 -9.65 16.43
C ASP A 360 1.38 -10.66 16.08
N THR A 361 0.09 -10.28 16.21
CA THR A 361 -1.04 -11.09 15.78
C THR A 361 -1.14 -11.17 14.26
N MET A 362 -1.13 -10.02 13.57
CA MET A 362 -1.25 -9.93 12.11
C MET A 362 -0.11 -10.64 11.39
N THR A 363 1.10 -10.59 11.95
CA THR A 363 2.30 -11.24 11.38
C THR A 363 2.49 -12.68 11.85
N GLY A 364 1.73 -13.10 12.86
CA GLY A 364 1.84 -14.41 13.51
C GLY A 364 1.37 -15.58 12.65
N PHE A 365 1.99 -16.74 12.86
CA PHE A 365 1.70 -17.97 12.11
C PHE A 365 0.22 -18.40 12.21
N GLN A 366 -0.40 -18.24 13.38
CA GLN A 366 -1.80 -18.66 13.59
C GLN A 366 -2.78 -17.90 12.67
N PHE A 367 -2.61 -16.60 12.53
CA PHE A 367 -3.46 -15.80 11.63
C PHE A 367 -3.12 -16.06 10.16
N ARG A 368 -1.83 -16.02 9.82
CA ARG A 368 -1.37 -16.12 8.42
C ARG A 368 -1.60 -17.49 7.81
N SER A 369 -1.45 -18.57 8.58
CA SER A 369 -1.48 -19.94 8.06
C SER A 369 -2.78 -20.69 8.39
N GLY A 370 -3.73 -20.04 9.09
CA GLY A 370 -5.00 -20.65 9.47
C GLY A 370 -5.87 -21.07 8.28
N ALA A 371 -6.71 -22.09 8.47
CA ALA A 371 -7.69 -22.53 7.47
C ALA A 371 -8.82 -21.51 7.22
N PRO A 372 -9.40 -20.84 8.24
CA PRO A 372 -10.38 -19.78 8.02
C PRO A 372 -9.86 -18.69 7.08
N VAL A 373 -10.78 -18.08 6.33
CA VAL A 373 -10.48 -16.88 5.56
C VAL A 373 -10.28 -15.67 6.49
N THR A 374 -9.45 -14.72 6.08
CA THR A 374 -9.21 -13.49 6.86
C THR A 374 -10.52 -12.79 7.21
N SER A 375 -10.66 -12.49 8.50
CA SER A 375 -11.79 -11.75 9.08
C SER A 375 -11.47 -11.43 10.54
N ILE A 376 -12.37 -10.70 11.21
CA ILE A 376 -12.17 -10.32 12.61
C ILE A 376 -12.12 -11.51 13.57
N HIS A 377 -12.83 -12.61 13.29
CA HIS A 377 -12.86 -13.81 14.15
C HIS A 377 -11.53 -14.58 14.21
N PRO A 378 -10.89 -14.97 13.09
CA PRO A 378 -9.55 -15.56 13.13
C PRO A 378 -8.49 -14.59 13.67
N PHE A 379 -8.64 -13.27 13.44
CA PHE A 379 -7.80 -12.27 14.10
C PHE A 379 -7.98 -12.33 15.62
N ALA A 380 -9.21 -12.34 16.13
CA ALA A 380 -9.48 -12.35 17.56
C ALA A 380 -8.99 -13.65 18.24
N ALA A 381 -9.17 -14.79 17.59
CA ALA A 381 -8.64 -16.07 18.09
C ALA A 381 -7.09 -16.04 18.16
N ALA A 382 -6.43 -15.55 17.12
CA ALA A 382 -4.97 -15.39 17.11
C ALA A 382 -4.50 -14.35 18.14
N PHE A 383 -5.21 -13.23 18.28
CA PHE A 383 -4.89 -12.17 19.24
C PHE A 383 -4.95 -12.67 20.68
N ASN A 384 -5.97 -13.46 21.02
CA ASN A 384 -6.11 -14.05 22.35
C ASN A 384 -4.97 -15.00 22.69
N ALA A 385 -4.42 -15.69 21.69
CA ALA A 385 -3.27 -16.58 21.86
C ALA A 385 -1.93 -15.81 21.89
N THR A 386 -1.77 -14.78 21.06
CA THR A 386 -0.55 -13.96 20.97
C THR A 386 -0.39 -12.99 22.14
N ALA A 387 -1.50 -12.40 22.60
CA ALA A 387 -1.52 -11.37 23.63
C ALA A 387 -2.64 -11.62 24.67
N PRO A 388 -2.60 -12.75 25.40
CA PRO A 388 -3.67 -13.14 26.33
C PRO A 388 -3.96 -12.09 27.41
N GLY A 389 -2.95 -11.34 27.86
CA GLY A 389 -3.14 -10.24 28.83
C GLY A 389 -3.98 -9.07 28.30
N ASN A 390 -4.14 -8.96 26.97
CA ASN A 390 -4.92 -7.93 26.29
C ASN A 390 -6.25 -8.46 25.74
N ALA A 391 -6.55 -9.75 25.90
CA ALA A 391 -7.73 -10.40 25.32
C ALA A 391 -9.05 -9.70 25.73
N GLN A 392 -9.14 -9.25 26.98
CA GLN A 392 -10.34 -8.57 27.49
C GLN A 392 -10.60 -7.22 26.80
N ALA A 393 -9.54 -6.49 26.43
CA ALA A 393 -9.67 -5.23 25.72
C ALA A 393 -10.29 -5.44 24.34
N LEU A 394 -9.79 -6.44 23.59
CA LEU A 394 -10.38 -6.82 22.30
C LEU A 394 -11.82 -7.34 22.48
N ALA A 395 -12.08 -8.20 23.46
CA ALA A 395 -13.42 -8.74 23.70
C ALA A 395 -14.46 -7.63 23.96
N ALA A 396 -14.10 -6.59 24.73
CA ALA A 396 -14.98 -5.44 24.96
C ALA A 396 -15.27 -4.65 23.67
N LEU A 397 -14.26 -4.46 22.81
CA LEU A 397 -14.42 -3.76 21.53
C LEU A 397 -15.28 -4.56 20.54
N LEU A 398 -15.11 -5.88 20.48
CA LEU A 398 -15.95 -6.77 19.66
C LEU A 398 -17.42 -6.71 20.12
N ALA A 399 -17.65 -6.83 21.42
CA ALA A 399 -18.99 -6.74 21.99
C ALA A 399 -19.64 -5.37 21.71
N GLY A 400 -18.88 -4.28 21.82
CA GLY A 400 -19.33 -2.94 21.47
C GLY A 400 -19.70 -2.74 20.00
N GLN A 401 -19.27 -3.64 19.11
CA GLN A 401 -19.65 -3.68 17.70
C GLN A 401 -20.64 -4.81 17.38
N ASN A 402 -21.25 -5.44 18.38
CA ASN A 402 -22.15 -6.59 18.22
C ASN A 402 -21.49 -7.74 17.43
N ILE A 403 -20.24 -8.04 17.75
CA ILE A 403 -19.48 -9.16 17.18
C ILE A 403 -19.21 -10.15 18.32
N ALA A 404 -19.49 -11.42 18.09
CA ALA A 404 -19.20 -12.45 19.08
C ALA A 404 -17.69 -12.55 19.35
N GLY A 405 -17.33 -12.80 20.62
CA GLY A 405 -15.93 -12.91 21.04
C GLY A 405 -15.17 -14.06 20.36
N GLY A 406 -13.84 -13.97 20.35
CA GLY A 406 -12.94 -14.92 19.68
C GLY A 406 -12.76 -16.27 20.41
N SER A 407 -13.84 -17.00 20.70
CA SER A 407 -13.78 -18.37 21.24
C SER A 407 -13.11 -19.35 20.27
N ASP A 408 -13.26 -19.11 18.96
CA ASP A 408 -12.63 -19.86 17.90
C ASP A 408 -12.51 -19.03 16.61
N ALA A 409 -11.61 -19.46 15.72
CA ALA A 409 -11.31 -18.75 14.47
C ALA A 409 -12.40 -18.87 13.39
N TYR A 410 -13.42 -19.72 13.59
CA TYR A 410 -14.56 -19.88 12.67
C TYR A 410 -15.80 -19.07 13.12
N GLY A 411 -15.75 -18.36 14.25
CA GLY A 411 -16.87 -17.56 14.74
C GLY A 411 -18.10 -18.42 15.07
N SER A 412 -17.91 -19.59 15.69
CA SER A 412 -19.01 -20.54 15.93
C SER A 412 -20.09 -20.02 16.90
N SER A 413 -19.77 -19.03 17.71
CA SER A 413 -20.68 -18.34 18.63
C SER A 413 -21.32 -17.09 18.04
N GLU A 414 -21.06 -16.76 16.78
CA GLU A 414 -21.64 -15.58 16.13
C GLU A 414 -23.15 -15.73 15.94
N SER A 415 -23.88 -14.72 16.39
CA SER A 415 -25.34 -14.64 16.32
C SER A 415 -25.84 -13.42 15.56
N ASN A 416 -24.97 -12.46 15.25
CA ASN A 416 -25.31 -11.30 14.44
C ASN A 416 -25.23 -11.67 12.95
N ASP A 417 -26.39 -11.82 12.32
CA ASP A 417 -26.54 -12.13 10.90
C ASP A 417 -26.67 -10.89 10.00
N GLY A 418 -26.63 -9.68 10.59
CA GLY A 418 -26.83 -8.42 9.88
C GLY A 418 -28.20 -8.26 9.22
N GLY A 419 -29.20 -9.06 9.64
CA GLY A 419 -30.52 -9.15 9.02
C GLY A 419 -30.62 -10.18 7.89
N LEU A 420 -29.59 -11.00 7.66
CA LEU A 420 -29.55 -12.02 6.61
C LEU A 420 -29.25 -13.41 7.19
N PRO A 421 -30.26 -14.18 7.66
CA PRO A 421 -30.04 -15.45 8.36
C PRO A 421 -29.17 -16.48 7.61
N ILE A 422 -29.16 -16.43 6.27
CA ILE A 422 -28.37 -17.32 5.40
C ILE A 422 -26.86 -17.26 5.64
N VAL A 423 -26.35 -16.18 6.24
CA VAL A 423 -24.92 -15.98 6.51
C VAL A 423 -24.44 -16.69 7.78
N LEU A 424 -25.38 -17.23 8.57
CA LEU A 424 -25.11 -18.06 9.74
C LEU A 424 -25.53 -19.53 9.52
N PRO A 425 -24.82 -20.51 10.10
CA PRO A 425 -23.54 -20.35 10.79
C PRO A 425 -22.44 -19.86 9.83
N MET A 426 -21.46 -19.12 10.37
CA MET A 426 -20.41 -18.49 9.56
C MET A 426 -19.63 -19.45 8.67
N TYR A 427 -19.48 -20.71 9.10
CA TYR A 427 -18.95 -21.83 8.32
C TYR A 427 -19.83 -23.06 8.51
N LYS A 428 -20.30 -23.66 7.42
CA LYS A 428 -21.05 -24.92 7.47
C LYS A 428 -20.07 -26.10 7.41
N PRO A 429 -20.21 -27.14 8.24
CA PRO A 429 -19.36 -28.33 8.15
C PRO A 429 -19.66 -29.12 6.87
N ALA A 430 -18.63 -29.55 6.18
CA ALA A 430 -18.68 -30.50 5.07
C ALA A 430 -17.75 -31.69 5.36
N ALA A 431 -18.22 -32.91 5.05
CA ALA A 431 -17.46 -34.14 5.30
C ALA A 431 -16.96 -34.74 3.98
N ILE A 432 -15.73 -35.23 3.98
CA ILE A 432 -15.15 -35.96 2.84
C ILE A 432 -15.77 -37.36 2.76
N GLY A 433 -16.27 -37.74 1.59
CA GLY A 433 -17.07 -38.95 1.39
C GLY A 433 -18.44 -38.89 2.06
N GLY A 434 -18.86 -37.71 2.53
CA GLY A 434 -20.14 -37.50 3.21
C GLY A 434 -21.32 -37.23 2.26
N SER A 435 -22.47 -36.92 2.85
CA SER A 435 -23.65 -36.46 2.12
C SER A 435 -23.42 -35.10 1.44
N VAL A 436 -24.22 -34.81 0.42
CA VAL A 436 -24.26 -33.49 -0.23
C VAL A 436 -24.45 -32.39 0.81
N THR A 437 -23.59 -31.37 0.77
CA THR A 437 -23.68 -30.16 1.60
C THR A 437 -24.20 -29.01 0.75
N GLN A 438 -25.17 -28.25 1.26
CA GLN A 438 -25.69 -27.07 0.55
C GLN A 438 -24.91 -25.80 0.90
N ALA A 439 -24.27 -25.23 -0.11
CA ALA A 439 -23.66 -23.90 -0.06
C ALA A 439 -24.64 -22.89 -0.66
N CYS A 440 -25.31 -22.09 0.17
CA CYS A 440 -26.30 -21.12 -0.30
C CYS A 440 -25.79 -19.69 -0.16
N VAL A 441 -25.99 -18.90 -1.20
CA VAL A 441 -25.61 -17.48 -1.31
C VAL A 441 -26.83 -16.63 -1.64
N THR A 442 -26.71 -15.32 -1.44
CA THR A 442 -27.77 -14.34 -1.69
C THR A 442 -27.18 -13.04 -2.24
N ASN A 443 -27.97 -12.33 -3.04
CA ASN A 443 -27.70 -10.97 -3.49
C ASN A 443 -28.57 -9.92 -2.78
N ALA A 444 -29.22 -10.28 -1.67
CA ALA A 444 -30.16 -9.40 -0.98
C ALA A 444 -29.49 -8.11 -0.43
N ALA A 445 -28.21 -8.17 -0.06
CA ALA A 445 -27.41 -7.00 0.31
C ALA A 445 -26.62 -6.40 -0.87
N ASP A 446 -26.83 -6.88 -2.10
CA ASP A 446 -26.06 -6.52 -3.29
C ASP A 446 -26.94 -6.05 -4.47
N PRO A 447 -27.71 -4.95 -4.31
CA PRO A 447 -28.61 -4.49 -5.35
C PRO A 447 -27.88 -4.02 -6.63
N GLN A 448 -26.62 -3.59 -6.51
CA GLN A 448 -25.75 -3.17 -7.62
C GLN A 448 -25.07 -4.34 -8.33
N ARG A 449 -25.11 -5.53 -7.73
CA ARG A 449 -24.49 -6.75 -8.22
C ARG A 449 -22.96 -6.69 -8.30
N ASP A 450 -22.33 -6.03 -7.33
CA ASP A 450 -20.88 -5.92 -7.22
C ASP A 450 -20.20 -7.26 -6.88
N GLY A 451 -20.96 -8.22 -6.32
CA GLY A 451 -20.49 -9.58 -6.05
C GLY A 451 -19.59 -9.72 -4.82
N ASN A 452 -19.52 -8.69 -3.97
CA ASN A 452 -18.64 -8.62 -2.80
C ASN A 452 -19.38 -8.27 -1.49
N LYS A 453 -20.72 -8.38 -1.47
CA LYS A 453 -21.53 -7.97 -0.33
C LYS A 453 -21.79 -9.13 0.65
N LEU A 454 -22.43 -8.81 1.77
CA LEU A 454 -22.84 -9.78 2.77
C LEU A 454 -23.76 -10.84 2.14
N GLY A 455 -23.34 -12.11 2.23
CA GLY A 455 -24.09 -13.24 1.69
C GLY A 455 -23.75 -13.62 0.24
N SER A 456 -22.89 -12.86 -0.45
CA SER A 456 -22.40 -13.22 -1.79
C SER A 456 -21.56 -14.52 -1.80
N PHE A 457 -21.06 -14.94 -0.63
CA PHE A 457 -20.23 -16.14 -0.47
C PHE A 457 -20.77 -17.08 0.61
N ALA A 458 -20.72 -18.38 0.32
CA ALA A 458 -20.95 -19.45 1.28
C ALA A 458 -19.61 -20.08 1.67
N TYR A 459 -19.45 -20.38 2.95
CA TYR A 459 -18.21 -20.91 3.52
C TYR A 459 -18.44 -22.30 4.08
N LEU A 460 -17.76 -23.30 3.52
CA LEU A 460 -17.79 -24.68 4.02
C LEU A 460 -16.44 -25.02 4.64
N ARG A 461 -16.42 -25.54 5.87
CA ARG A 461 -15.19 -26.05 6.52
C ARG A 461 -15.13 -27.57 6.41
N PHE A 462 -13.95 -28.12 6.13
CA PHE A 462 -13.72 -29.56 6.08
C PHE A 462 -12.29 -29.91 6.49
N THR A 463 -12.07 -31.17 6.87
CA THR A 463 -10.75 -31.68 7.26
C THR A 463 -10.30 -32.75 6.26
N ALA A 464 -9.15 -32.53 5.62
CA ALA A 464 -8.48 -33.54 4.81
C ALA A 464 -7.72 -34.51 5.75
N PRO A 465 -8.08 -35.80 5.81
CA PRO A 465 -7.43 -36.73 6.74
C PRO A 465 -6.01 -37.14 6.34
N ALA A 466 -5.62 -36.98 5.07
CA ALA A 466 -4.34 -37.46 4.56
C ALA A 466 -3.87 -36.62 3.36
N SER A 467 -2.59 -36.71 3.04
CA SER A 467 -2.05 -36.08 1.83
C SER A 467 -2.44 -36.88 0.59
N ARG A 468 -3.42 -36.41 -0.19
CA ARG A 468 -3.87 -37.04 -1.43
C ARG A 468 -4.63 -36.07 -2.34
N SER A 469 -4.99 -36.54 -3.53
CA SER A 469 -5.97 -35.88 -4.39
C SER A 469 -7.38 -36.05 -3.81
N TYR A 470 -8.13 -34.95 -3.80
CA TYR A 470 -9.54 -34.90 -3.43
C TYR A 470 -10.37 -34.38 -4.62
N GLN A 471 -11.55 -34.95 -4.83
CA GLN A 471 -12.47 -34.49 -5.85
C GLN A 471 -13.52 -33.54 -5.26
N PHE A 472 -13.74 -32.42 -5.93
CA PHE A 472 -14.72 -31.39 -5.59
C PHE A 472 -15.74 -31.30 -6.72
N VAL A 473 -17.02 -31.49 -6.37
CA VAL A 473 -18.14 -31.27 -7.27
C VAL A 473 -19.02 -30.20 -6.66
N VAL A 474 -19.20 -29.09 -7.38
CA VAL A 474 -20.06 -27.97 -7.00
C VAL A 474 -21.10 -27.80 -8.10
N SER A 475 -22.31 -28.32 -7.88
CA SER A 475 -23.38 -28.30 -8.87
C SER A 475 -24.28 -27.07 -8.69
N PRO A 476 -24.34 -26.15 -9.68
CA PRO A 476 -25.21 -24.99 -9.62
C PRO A 476 -26.68 -25.37 -9.89
N PRO A 477 -27.65 -24.62 -9.34
CA PRO A 477 -29.02 -24.64 -9.83
C PRO A 477 -29.11 -23.97 -11.22
N VAL A 478 -30.22 -24.17 -11.93
CA VAL A 478 -30.44 -23.57 -13.26
C VAL A 478 -30.30 -22.04 -13.18
N GLY A 479 -29.50 -21.48 -14.09
CA GLY A 479 -29.26 -20.04 -14.20
C GLY A 479 -28.13 -19.49 -13.32
N ALA A 480 -27.61 -20.27 -12.37
CA ALA A 480 -26.44 -19.90 -11.58
C ALA A 480 -25.13 -20.40 -12.22
N SER A 481 -24.02 -19.74 -11.90
CA SER A 481 -22.68 -20.12 -12.34
C SER A 481 -21.76 -20.30 -11.14
N ALA A 482 -21.38 -21.55 -10.86
CA ALA A 482 -20.56 -21.87 -9.71
C ALA A 482 -19.13 -21.33 -9.87
N ASN A 483 -18.67 -20.56 -8.89
CA ASN A 483 -17.27 -20.26 -8.68
C ASN A 483 -16.87 -20.65 -7.27
N PHE A 484 -15.70 -21.24 -7.13
CA PHE A 484 -15.22 -21.69 -5.84
C PHE A 484 -13.70 -21.64 -5.71
N ALA A 485 -13.25 -21.52 -4.47
CA ALA A 485 -11.84 -21.56 -4.11
C ALA A 485 -11.64 -22.28 -2.78
N ILE A 486 -10.51 -22.99 -2.67
CA ILE A 486 -10.11 -23.73 -1.46
C ILE A 486 -9.02 -22.93 -0.76
N TYR A 487 -9.14 -22.75 0.55
CA TYR A 487 -8.25 -21.95 1.37
C TYR A 487 -7.58 -22.77 2.48
N LYS A 488 -6.30 -22.48 2.70
CA LYS A 488 -5.49 -22.80 3.89
C LYS A 488 -4.25 -21.90 3.86
N GLY A 489 -4.19 -20.93 4.77
CA GLY A 489 -3.13 -19.92 4.75
C GLY A 489 -3.11 -19.06 3.46
N GLY A 490 -4.28 -18.85 2.86
CA GLY A 490 -4.45 -18.25 1.54
C GLY A 490 -5.12 -19.22 0.56
N VAL A 491 -5.25 -18.80 -0.69
CA VAL A 491 -5.87 -19.62 -1.75
C VAL A 491 -4.93 -20.75 -2.16
N VAL A 492 -5.43 -21.98 -2.09
CA VAL A 492 -4.74 -23.20 -2.53
C VAL A 492 -5.11 -23.55 -3.97
N SER A 493 -6.38 -23.39 -4.33
CA SER A 493 -6.88 -23.71 -5.68
C SER A 493 -8.16 -22.93 -5.98
N ARG A 494 -8.43 -22.69 -7.27
CA ARG A 494 -9.64 -22.05 -7.78
C ARG A 494 -10.24 -22.90 -8.89
N ASN A 495 -11.56 -23.11 -8.85
CA ASN A 495 -12.35 -23.77 -9.89
C ASN A 495 -11.75 -25.07 -10.44
N THR A 496 -11.05 -25.84 -9.58
CA THR A 496 -10.40 -27.09 -9.97
C THR A 496 -11.08 -28.24 -9.25
N SER A 497 -11.59 -29.20 -10.02
CA SER A 497 -12.34 -30.34 -9.47
C SER A 497 -11.45 -31.38 -8.80
N SER A 498 -10.15 -31.42 -9.10
CA SER A 498 -9.20 -32.39 -8.53
C SER A 498 -8.01 -31.65 -7.92
N VAL A 499 -7.85 -31.72 -6.59
CA VAL A 499 -6.82 -30.92 -5.88
C VAL A 499 -6.03 -31.81 -4.92
N ASN A 500 -4.70 -31.75 -5.01
CA ASN A 500 -3.82 -32.38 -4.03
C ASN A 500 -3.76 -31.53 -2.76
N LEU A 501 -4.27 -32.05 -1.65
CA LEU A 501 -4.25 -31.38 -0.35
C LEU A 501 -3.37 -32.18 0.61
N SER A 502 -2.70 -31.49 1.53
CA SER A 502 -2.08 -32.13 2.68
C SER A 502 -3.11 -32.39 3.77
N ALA A 503 -2.77 -33.21 4.77
CA ALA A 503 -3.65 -33.37 5.93
C ALA A 503 -3.90 -32.03 6.66
N GLY A 504 -5.11 -31.86 7.19
CA GLY A 504 -5.52 -30.72 8.02
C GLY A 504 -6.79 -30.04 7.55
N ASP A 505 -7.09 -28.90 8.17
CA ASP A 505 -8.33 -28.16 7.92
C ASP A 505 -8.23 -27.22 6.71
N TYR A 506 -9.35 -27.06 6.02
CA TYR A 506 -9.52 -26.24 4.84
C TYR A 506 -10.90 -25.55 4.86
N VAL A 507 -11.01 -24.48 4.08
CA VAL A 507 -12.28 -23.83 3.77
C VAL A 507 -12.52 -23.86 2.27
N LEU A 508 -13.69 -24.35 1.85
CA LEU A 508 -14.21 -24.17 0.50
C LEU A 508 -15.16 -22.97 0.49
N VAL A 509 -14.82 -21.94 -0.29
CA VAL A 509 -15.64 -20.75 -0.50
C VAL A 509 -16.35 -20.89 -1.83
N VAL A 510 -17.67 -20.70 -1.86
CA VAL A 510 -18.51 -20.83 -3.05
C VAL A 510 -19.29 -19.53 -3.26
N ASN A 511 -19.38 -19.07 -4.51
CA ASN A 511 -20.26 -17.98 -4.92
C ASN A 511 -20.90 -18.23 -6.30
N ASP A 512 -21.88 -17.40 -6.61
CA ASP A 512 -22.55 -17.35 -7.91
C ASP A 512 -21.96 -16.21 -8.77
N LEU A 513 -21.23 -16.53 -9.84
CA LEU A 513 -20.67 -15.51 -10.75
C LEU A 513 -21.75 -14.70 -11.46
N ASN A 514 -22.92 -15.30 -11.67
CA ASN A 514 -24.02 -14.63 -12.35
C ASN A 514 -24.82 -13.73 -11.39
N ASN A 515 -24.59 -13.88 -10.08
CA ASN A 515 -25.33 -13.18 -9.03
C ASN A 515 -26.86 -13.30 -9.23
N SER A 516 -27.33 -14.52 -9.48
CA SER A 516 -28.57 -14.77 -10.23
C SER A 516 -29.87 -14.48 -9.46
N ALA A 517 -29.87 -14.59 -8.13
CA ALA A 517 -31.09 -14.47 -7.34
C ALA A 517 -30.81 -14.10 -5.87
N ALA A 518 -31.89 -13.70 -5.17
CA ALA A 518 -31.88 -13.45 -3.74
C ALA A 518 -31.62 -14.72 -2.89
N SER A 519 -31.66 -15.91 -3.47
CA SER A 519 -31.24 -17.15 -2.82
C SER A 519 -30.85 -18.18 -3.87
N THR A 520 -29.58 -18.59 -3.87
CA THR A 520 -29.02 -19.58 -4.79
C THR A 520 -28.27 -20.64 -3.98
N CYS A 521 -28.64 -21.93 -4.10
CA CYS A 521 -28.02 -23.02 -3.35
C CYS A 521 -27.30 -24.01 -4.27
N PHE A 522 -26.00 -24.19 -4.05
CA PHE A 522 -25.14 -25.13 -4.74
C PHE A 522 -25.04 -26.44 -3.95
N ASN A 523 -25.11 -27.57 -4.66
CA ASN A 523 -24.87 -28.88 -4.07
C ASN A 523 -23.38 -29.19 -4.12
N VAL A 524 -22.76 -29.43 -2.97
CA VAL A 524 -21.33 -29.68 -2.83
C VAL A 524 -21.05 -31.10 -2.34
N THR A 525 -20.15 -31.81 -3.02
CA THR A 525 -19.56 -33.06 -2.53
C THR A 525 -18.04 -33.03 -2.61
N ILE A 526 -17.38 -33.58 -1.59
CA ILE A 526 -15.92 -33.72 -1.51
C ILE A 526 -15.59 -35.22 -1.36
N GLN A 527 -14.72 -35.79 -2.20
CA GLN A 527 -14.38 -37.23 -2.21
C GLN A 527 -12.89 -37.48 -2.06
#